data_AF-A0A7C8F793-F1
#
_entry.id   AF-A0A7C8F793-F1
#
_cell.length_a   1.000
_cell.length_b   1.000
_cell.length_c   1.000
_cell.angle_alpha   90.00
_cell.angle_beta   90.00
_cell.angle_gamma   90.00
#
_symmetry.space_group_name_H-M   'P 1'
#
loop_
_entity.id
_entity.type
_entity.pdbx_description
1 polymer ?
#
loop_
_entity_poly.entity_id
_entity_poly.type
_entity_poly.pdbx_seq_one_letter_code
_entity_poly.pdbx_strand_id
1 'polypeptide(L)'
;MTLSSKRIFRGFSSFLLALAFVWGGGQFAHAQNATIEELIVTNSSTDLLLFMTVNNAFTKQMEEGIKNGIPVAFSFYVKLERKRMWVNQELVSLKFEHTLSFDTLKEEYSIVRAELPGQTFRTKSLAEAKKVMAQLNGLTILPLKILLPEAGYQLKVKARLAEKTLPLYFHYVIPFWSLWDFETDWYTVEFRY
;
A
#
# COMPACT_ATOMS: atom_id res chain seq x y z
N MET A 1 -32.13 -14.15 -85.91
CA MET A 1 -33.36 -14.13 -85.07
C MET A 1 -32.98 -13.39 -83.78
N THR A 2 -33.07 -12.06 -83.72
CA THR A 2 -34.22 -11.28 -83.18
C THR A 2 -34.70 -11.83 -81.83
N LEU A 3 -34.82 -11.12 -80.71
CA LEU A 3 -35.04 -9.69 -80.43
C LEU A 3 -35.15 -9.53 -78.89
N SER A 4 -34.82 -8.35 -78.34
CA SER A 4 -35.55 -7.69 -77.22
C SER A 4 -35.52 -8.32 -75.81
N SER A 5 -35.60 -7.63 -74.67
CA SER A 5 -35.79 -6.22 -74.33
C SER A 5 -35.41 -6.01 -72.84
N LYS A 6 -34.98 -4.80 -72.49
CA LYS A 6 -34.83 -4.31 -71.12
C LYS A 6 -36.16 -4.32 -70.37
N ARG A 7 -36.15 -4.73 -69.09
CA ARG A 7 -37.04 -4.13 -68.09
C ARG A 7 -36.29 -3.85 -66.78
N ILE A 8 -36.27 -2.56 -66.49
CA ILE A 8 -35.87 -1.91 -65.24
C ILE A 8 -36.93 -2.25 -64.19
N PHE A 9 -36.53 -2.70 -63.00
CA PHE A 9 -37.39 -2.62 -61.82
C PHE A 9 -36.65 -1.95 -60.66
N ARG A 10 -37.35 -1.00 -60.06
CA ARG A 10 -36.91 -0.05 -59.06
C ARG A 10 -36.94 -0.70 -57.68
N GLY A 11 -35.96 -0.33 -56.86
CA GLY A 11 -36.11 -0.12 -55.42
C GLY A 11 -36.04 -1.38 -54.56
N PHE A 12 -35.08 -1.42 -53.65
CA PHE A 12 -35.41 -1.19 -52.24
C PHE A 12 -34.17 -0.69 -51.50
N SER A 13 -34.35 0.46 -50.87
CA SER A 13 -33.44 1.05 -49.90
C SER A 13 -33.27 0.11 -48.72
N SER A 14 -32.04 -0.14 -48.28
CA SER A 14 -31.77 -0.66 -46.94
C SER A 14 -30.43 -0.10 -46.49
N PHE A 15 -30.56 0.97 -45.73
CA PHE A 15 -29.53 1.72 -45.04
C PHE A 15 -28.88 0.79 -44.00
N LEU A 16 -27.73 0.17 -44.30
CA LEU A 16 -26.92 -0.50 -43.29
C LEU A 16 -26.06 0.54 -42.58
N LEU A 17 -26.63 1.09 -41.51
CA LEU A 17 -25.92 1.91 -40.53
C LEU A 17 -24.85 1.01 -39.88
N ALA A 18 -23.59 1.13 -40.31
CA ALA A 18 -22.46 0.50 -39.65
C ALA A 18 -22.26 1.18 -38.29
N LEU A 19 -22.81 0.57 -37.24
CA LEU A 19 -22.61 0.96 -35.85
C LEU A 19 -21.14 0.67 -35.50
N ALA A 20 -20.29 1.69 -35.56
CA ALA A 20 -18.93 1.61 -35.04
C ALA A 20 -19.02 1.44 -33.51
N PHE A 21 -19.08 0.20 -33.05
CA PHE A 21 -18.75 -0.17 -31.67
C PHE A 21 -17.26 0.13 -31.49
N VAL A 22 -16.96 1.35 -31.07
CA VAL A 22 -15.67 1.68 -30.48
C VAL A 22 -15.61 0.90 -29.17
N TRP A 23 -15.07 -0.32 -29.24
CA TRP A 23 -14.45 -0.98 -28.09
C TRP A 23 -13.24 -0.15 -27.68
N GLY A 24 -13.50 0.98 -27.05
CA GLY A 24 -12.55 1.61 -26.15
C GLY A 24 -12.45 0.70 -24.95
N GLY A 25 -11.55 -0.29 -25.04
CA GLY A 25 -11.14 -1.07 -23.90
C GLY A 25 -10.71 -0.11 -22.82
N GLY A 26 -11.59 0.11 -21.83
CA GLY A 26 -11.18 0.71 -20.57
C GLY A 26 -10.06 -0.17 -20.07
N GLN A 27 -8.83 0.34 -20.11
CA GLN A 27 -7.77 -0.21 -19.30
C GLN A 27 -8.27 -0.02 -17.87
N PHE A 28 -8.86 -1.06 -17.29
CA PHE A 28 -9.03 -1.14 -15.86
C PHE A 28 -7.63 -0.93 -15.32
N ALA A 29 -7.40 0.24 -14.73
CA ALA A 29 -6.17 0.52 -14.02
C ALA A 29 -6.07 -0.59 -12.98
N HIS A 30 -5.14 -1.53 -13.19
CA HIS A 30 -4.85 -2.57 -12.21
C HIS A 30 -4.38 -1.82 -10.96
N ALA A 31 -5.23 -1.75 -9.95
CA ALA A 31 -4.79 -1.38 -8.62
C ALA A 31 -3.77 -2.43 -8.23
N GLN A 32 -2.50 -2.05 -8.18
CA GLN A 32 -1.45 -2.91 -7.65
C GLN A 32 -1.71 -2.98 -6.15
N ASN A 33 -2.09 -4.15 -5.66
CA ASN A 33 -2.28 -4.35 -4.23
C ASN A 33 -0.95 -4.14 -3.50
N ALA A 34 -1.00 -3.49 -2.34
CA ALA A 34 0.18 -3.29 -1.52
C ALA A 34 0.69 -4.64 -1.00
N THR A 35 2.00 -4.84 -1.06
CA THR A 35 2.67 -6.08 -0.63
C THR A 35 3.74 -5.78 0.40
N ILE A 36 4.11 -6.79 1.18
CA ILE A 36 5.28 -6.73 2.06
C ILE A 36 6.38 -7.56 1.42
N GLU A 37 7.53 -6.93 1.22
CA GLU A 37 8.74 -7.55 0.72
C GLU A 37 9.89 -7.36 1.71
N GLU A 38 11.00 -8.07 1.48
CA GLU A 38 12.19 -8.01 2.34
C GLU A 38 11.89 -8.25 3.83
N LEU A 39 10.87 -9.06 4.11
CA LEU A 39 10.45 -9.41 5.47
C LEU A 39 11.49 -10.33 6.12
N ILE A 40 12.38 -9.72 6.90
CA ILE A 40 13.50 -10.39 7.54
C ILE A 40 13.37 -10.24 9.06
N VAL A 41 13.47 -11.37 9.75
CA VAL A 41 13.56 -11.43 11.21
C VAL A 41 14.97 -11.90 11.54
N THR A 42 15.70 -11.12 12.33
CA THR A 42 17.09 -11.41 12.67
C THR A 42 17.39 -10.97 14.10
N ASN A 43 18.56 -11.35 14.60
CA ASN A 43 18.99 -11.06 15.96
C ASN A 43 20.12 -10.02 15.94
N SER A 44 20.07 -9.08 16.87
CA SER A 44 21.27 -8.36 17.32
C SER A 44 22.01 -9.20 18.38
N SER A 45 22.95 -8.58 19.11
CA SER A 45 23.54 -9.20 20.31
C SER A 45 22.51 -9.42 21.44
N THR A 46 21.41 -8.67 21.47
CA THR A 46 20.49 -8.60 22.62
C THR A 46 19.02 -8.69 22.25
N ASP A 47 18.64 -8.37 21.01
CA ASP A 47 17.26 -8.12 20.62
C ASP A 47 16.88 -8.83 19.32
N LEU A 48 15.60 -9.17 19.21
CA LEU A 48 14.97 -9.61 17.97
C LEU A 48 14.57 -8.40 17.14
N LEU A 49 15.05 -8.34 15.91
CA LEU A 49 14.87 -7.21 14.98
C LEU A 49 14.01 -7.62 13.78
N LEU A 50 13.18 -6.68 13.33
CA LEU A 50 12.37 -6.78 12.12
C LEU A 50 12.82 -5.77 11.07
N PHE A 51 12.99 -6.29 9.85
CA PHE A 51 13.14 -5.50 8.63
C PHE A 51 12.02 -5.86 7.67
N MET A 52 11.43 -4.86 7.01
CA MET A 52 10.47 -5.07 5.93
C MET A 52 10.30 -3.80 5.09
N THR A 53 9.91 -3.98 3.83
CA THR A 53 9.56 -2.92 2.90
C THR A 53 8.12 -3.12 2.43
N VAL A 54 7.29 -2.09 2.50
CA VAL A 54 5.94 -2.11 1.90
C VAL A 54 6.02 -1.59 0.46
N ASN A 55 5.68 -2.43 -0.51
CA ASN A 55 5.63 -2.05 -1.91
C ASN A 55 4.22 -1.68 -2.35
N ASN A 56 4.13 -0.87 -3.40
CA ASN A 56 2.88 -0.41 -4.01
C ASN A 56 1.90 0.29 -3.04
N ALA A 57 2.42 0.87 -1.94
CA ALA A 57 1.60 1.56 -0.93
C ALA A 57 1.21 3.00 -1.29
N PHE A 58 1.74 3.57 -2.38
CA PHE A 58 1.50 4.94 -2.80
C PHE A 58 0.80 4.99 -4.15
N THR A 59 -0.40 5.56 -4.18
CA THR A 59 -1.10 5.90 -5.41
C THR A 59 -0.64 7.27 -5.92
N LYS A 60 -0.81 7.55 -7.22
CA LYS A 60 -0.46 8.86 -7.79
C LYS A 60 -1.22 10.01 -7.11
N GLN A 61 -2.48 9.76 -6.78
CA GLN A 61 -3.34 10.72 -6.10
C GLN A 61 -2.85 11.00 -4.67
N MET A 62 -2.36 9.98 -3.97
CA MET A 62 -1.73 10.15 -2.66
C MET A 62 -0.48 11.02 -2.77
N GLU A 63 0.37 10.79 -3.78
CA GLU A 63 1.55 11.62 -4.04
C GLU A 63 1.21 13.08 -4.34
N GLU A 64 0.18 13.33 -5.13
CA GLU A 64 -0.33 14.68 -5.42
C GLU A 64 -0.87 15.35 -4.15
N GLY A 65 -1.62 14.62 -3.32
CA GLY A 65 -2.10 15.12 -2.04
C GLY A 65 -0.97 15.52 -1.10
N ILE A 66 0.06 14.68 -0.99
CA ILE A 66 1.25 14.97 -0.19
C ILE A 66 1.92 16.25 -0.68
N LYS A 67 2.15 16.40 -2.00
CA LYS A 67 2.73 17.63 -2.57
C LYS A 67 1.91 18.89 -2.31
N ASN A 68 0.59 18.74 -2.15
CA ASN A 68 -0.32 19.83 -1.78
C ASN A 68 -0.42 20.05 -0.26
N GLY A 69 0.44 19.40 0.53
CA GLY A 69 0.51 19.59 1.99
C GLY A 69 -0.45 18.72 2.80
N ILE A 70 -1.10 17.73 2.18
CA ILE A 70 -1.96 16.77 2.90
C ILE A 70 -1.07 15.67 3.50
N PRO A 71 -1.01 15.55 4.84
CA PRO A 71 -0.20 14.51 5.47
C PRO A 71 -0.82 13.12 5.25
N VAL A 72 0.04 12.11 5.19
CA VAL A 72 -0.33 10.70 5.02
C VAL A 72 0.34 9.89 6.12
N ALA A 73 -0.38 8.94 6.71
CA ALA A 73 0.17 8.05 7.72
C ALA A 73 -0.09 6.59 7.41
N PHE A 74 0.91 5.75 7.66
CA PHE A 74 0.86 4.31 7.48
C PHE A 74 0.84 3.67 8.87
N SER A 75 -0.15 2.82 9.14
CA SER A 75 -0.22 2.02 10.35
C SER A 75 0.44 0.67 10.13
N PHE A 76 1.39 0.32 11.00
CA PHE A 76 2.04 -0.98 11.04
C PHE A 76 1.53 -1.80 12.22
N TYR A 77 1.34 -3.08 11.98
CA TYR A 77 0.88 -4.06 12.96
C TYR A 77 1.90 -5.20 12.99
N VAL A 78 2.44 -5.50 14.17
CA VAL A 78 3.44 -6.56 14.35
C VAL A 78 3.01 -7.42 15.53
N LYS A 79 2.82 -8.72 15.30
CA LYS A 79 2.47 -9.70 16.34
C LYS A 79 3.51 -10.80 16.37
N LEU A 80 4.04 -11.09 17.56
CA LEU A 80 4.91 -12.23 17.78
C LEU A 80 4.22 -13.21 18.70
N GLU A 81 4.14 -14.45 18.25
CA GLU A 81 3.52 -15.55 18.96
C GLU A 81 4.52 -16.70 19.15
N ARG A 82 4.54 -17.31 20.33
CA ARG A 82 5.21 -18.59 20.56
C ARG A 82 4.26 -19.73 20.23
N LYS A 83 4.71 -20.65 19.38
CA LYS A 83 3.96 -21.85 19.02
C LYS A 83 3.77 -22.76 20.22
N ARG A 84 2.55 -23.25 20.39
CA ARG A 84 2.19 -24.28 21.37
C ARG A 84 1.30 -25.31 20.67
N MET A 85 1.07 -26.45 21.33
CA MET A 85 0.33 -27.57 20.76
C MET A 85 -1.16 -27.26 20.48
N TRP A 86 -1.75 -26.28 21.17
CA TRP A 86 -3.18 -25.97 21.10
C TRP A 86 -3.42 -24.54 20.64
N VAL A 87 -2.96 -23.56 21.44
CA VAL A 87 -3.14 -22.13 21.19
C VAL A 87 -1.81 -21.45 21.37
N ASN A 88 -1.37 -20.76 20.32
CA ASN A 88 -0.17 -19.95 20.36
C ASN A 88 -0.25 -18.91 21.49
N GLN A 89 0.88 -18.64 22.14
CA GLN A 89 0.96 -17.60 23.14
C GLN A 89 1.45 -16.30 22.48
N GLU A 90 0.62 -15.26 22.48
CA GLU A 90 1.07 -13.92 22.10
C GLU A 90 2.12 -13.43 23.11
N LEU A 91 3.27 -12.99 22.59
CA LEU A 91 4.34 -12.38 23.37
C LEU A 91 4.38 -10.86 23.16
N VAL A 92 4.09 -10.41 21.94
CA VAL A 92 4.14 -9.01 21.54
C VAL A 92 3.02 -8.71 20.56
N SER A 93 2.40 -7.53 20.73
CA SER A 93 1.42 -6.95 19.80
C SER A 93 1.68 -5.45 19.71
N LEU A 94 2.34 -5.01 18.64
CA LEU A 94 2.69 -3.62 18.38
C LEU A 94 1.75 -3.04 17.33
N LYS A 95 1.34 -1.79 17.57
CA LYS A 95 0.69 -0.93 16.59
C LYS A 95 1.32 0.45 16.67
N PHE A 96 1.87 0.92 15.56
CA PHE A 96 2.51 2.23 15.48
C PHE A 96 2.37 2.80 14.07
N GLU A 97 2.70 4.08 13.91
CA GLU A 97 2.49 4.82 12.68
C GLU A 97 3.76 5.52 12.21
N HIS A 98 3.94 5.57 10.90
CA HIS A 98 4.80 6.55 10.24
C HIS A 98 3.91 7.62 9.63
N THR A 99 4.34 8.89 9.68
CA THR A 99 3.62 10.03 9.10
C THR A 99 4.53 10.82 8.17
N LEU A 100 4.11 10.99 6.92
CA LEU A 100 4.76 11.78 5.88
C LEU A 100 3.97 13.08 5.66
N SER A 101 4.65 14.21 5.77
CA SER A 101 4.12 15.54 5.50
C SER A 101 5.05 16.31 4.56
N PHE A 102 4.51 17.31 3.86
CA PHE A 102 5.29 18.23 3.03
C PHE A 102 5.10 19.67 3.50
N ASP A 103 6.21 20.36 3.80
CA ASP A 103 6.22 21.79 4.12
C ASP A 103 6.36 22.56 2.81
N THR A 104 5.27 23.18 2.33
CA THR A 104 5.22 23.91 1.06
C THR A 104 6.05 25.19 1.06
N LEU A 105 6.34 25.76 2.23
CA LEU A 105 7.17 26.96 2.35
C LEU A 105 8.66 26.62 2.25
N LYS A 106 9.05 25.46 2.80
CA LYS A 106 10.45 24.98 2.77
C LYS A 106 10.75 24.03 1.61
N GLU A 107 9.71 23.59 0.91
CA GLU A 107 9.76 22.58 -0.15
C GLU A 107 10.47 21.29 0.32
N GLU A 108 10.08 20.80 1.50
CA GLU A 108 10.73 19.68 2.16
C GLU A 108 9.72 18.67 2.72
N TYR A 109 10.00 17.39 2.51
CA TYR A 109 9.26 16.28 3.11
C TYR A 109 9.79 15.99 4.51
N SER A 110 8.89 15.75 5.45
CA SER A 110 9.19 15.34 6.81
C SER A 110 8.51 14.01 7.13
N ILE A 111 9.28 13.05 7.64
CA ILE A 111 8.79 11.74 8.05
C ILE A 111 9.02 11.60 9.55
N VAL A 112 7.93 11.35 10.28
CA VAL A 112 7.96 11.03 11.71
C VAL A 112 7.61 9.56 11.86
N ARG A 113 8.43 8.81 12.60
CA ARG A 113 8.24 7.39 12.85
C ARG A 113 8.07 7.16 14.35
N ALA A 114 6.91 6.64 14.75
CA ALA A 114 6.52 6.59 16.16
C ALA A 114 7.44 5.70 17.02
N GLU A 115 8.08 4.71 16.43
CA GLU A 115 9.05 3.82 17.08
C GLU A 115 10.44 4.46 17.27
N LEU A 116 10.69 5.64 16.68
CA LEU A 116 11.91 6.43 16.83
C LEU A 116 11.58 7.85 17.33
N PRO A 117 11.13 8.00 18.59
CA PRO A 117 10.69 9.29 19.12
C PRO A 117 11.81 10.33 19.08
N GLY A 118 11.44 11.56 18.71
CA GLY A 118 12.38 12.68 18.59
C GLY A 118 13.21 12.70 17.30
N GLN A 119 13.08 11.68 16.44
CA GLN A 119 13.72 11.68 15.12
C GLN A 119 12.70 12.10 14.05
N THR A 120 13.05 13.13 13.28
CA THR A 120 12.34 13.49 12.04
C THR A 120 13.32 13.35 10.89
N PHE A 121 13.00 12.48 9.94
CA PHE A 121 13.74 12.39 8.69
C PHE A 121 13.24 13.48 7.74
N ARG A 122 14.17 14.20 7.09
CA ARG A 122 13.86 15.30 6.20
C ARG A 122 14.58 15.13 4.87
N THR A 123 13.88 15.39 3.78
CA THR A 123 14.44 15.31 2.42
C THR A 123 13.65 16.17 1.45
N LYS A 124 14.28 16.63 0.38
CA LYS A 124 13.59 17.26 -0.76
C LYS A 124 13.11 16.25 -1.81
N SER A 125 13.50 14.98 -1.68
CA SER A 125 13.16 13.92 -2.63
C SER A 125 11.93 13.15 -2.18
N LEU A 126 10.85 13.20 -2.96
CA LEU A 126 9.66 12.38 -2.72
C LEU A 126 9.99 10.88 -2.76
N ALA A 127 10.88 10.45 -3.66
CA ALA A 127 11.26 9.05 -3.78
C ALA A 127 11.94 8.54 -2.50
N GLU A 128 12.83 9.34 -1.92
CA GLU A 128 13.49 9.02 -0.66
C GLU A 128 12.51 9.05 0.51
N ALA A 129 11.63 10.06 0.55
CA ALA A 129 10.59 10.17 1.56
C ALA A 129 9.67 8.94 1.57
N LYS A 130 9.20 8.51 0.39
CA LYS A 130 8.39 7.29 0.21
C LYS A 130 9.13 6.05 0.67
N LYS A 131 10.42 5.92 0.33
CA LYS A 131 11.25 4.79 0.74
C LYS A 131 11.33 4.71 2.27
N VAL A 132 11.69 5.80 2.94
CA VAL A 132 11.79 5.84 4.41
C VAL A 132 10.44 5.61 5.07
N MET A 133 9.36 6.14 4.50
CA MET A 133 8.00 5.97 5.00
C MET A 133 7.55 4.50 4.96
N ALA A 134 7.89 3.78 3.91
CA ALA A 134 7.45 2.40 3.66
C ALA A 134 8.34 1.31 4.28
N GLN A 135 9.41 1.69 5.00
CA GLN A 135 10.41 0.73 5.51
C GLN A 135 10.44 0.67 7.03
N LEU A 136 10.44 -0.55 7.56
CA LEU A 136 10.91 -0.83 8.91
C LEU A 136 12.35 -1.30 8.79
N ASN A 137 13.29 -0.52 9.34
CA ASN A 137 14.72 -0.79 9.25
C ASN A 137 15.28 -1.07 10.66
N GLY A 138 15.07 -2.30 11.14
CA GLY A 138 15.57 -2.74 12.44
C GLY A 138 14.66 -2.38 13.60
N LEU A 139 13.35 -2.59 13.46
CA LEU A 139 12.40 -2.45 14.58
C LEU A 139 12.74 -3.50 15.65
N THR A 140 13.01 -3.05 16.87
CA THR A 140 13.15 -3.94 18.03
C THR A 140 11.78 -4.51 18.42
N ILE A 141 11.62 -5.84 18.28
CA ILE A 141 10.39 -6.53 18.68
C ILE A 141 10.42 -6.82 20.19
N LEU A 142 11.49 -7.47 20.67
CA LEU A 142 11.71 -7.77 22.07
C LEU A 142 13.18 -8.14 22.36
N PRO A 143 13.61 -8.11 23.63
CA PRO A 143 14.89 -8.69 24.05
C PRO A 143 14.93 -10.21 23.93
N LEU A 144 16.00 -10.78 23.37
CA LEU A 144 16.17 -12.22 23.11
C LEU A 144 16.05 -13.09 24.36
N LYS A 145 16.38 -12.54 25.55
CA LYS A 145 16.24 -13.23 26.85
C LYS A 145 14.80 -13.66 27.18
N ILE A 146 13.80 -13.10 26.50
CA ILE A 146 12.38 -13.48 26.66
C ILE A 146 12.05 -14.74 25.83
N LEU A 147 12.84 -15.02 24.78
CA LEU A 147 12.68 -16.20 23.96
C LEU A 147 13.21 -17.44 24.69
N LEU A 148 12.54 -18.57 24.50
CA LEU A 148 12.95 -19.86 25.02
C LEU A 148 13.77 -20.58 23.94
N PRO A 149 14.93 -21.14 24.28
CA PRO A 149 15.71 -21.95 23.34
C PRO A 149 14.92 -23.15 22.82
N GLU A 150 15.17 -23.50 21.56
CA GLU A 150 14.52 -24.53 20.76
C GLU A 150 13.00 -24.36 20.55
N ALA A 151 12.42 -23.22 20.94
CA ALA A 151 10.98 -22.98 20.78
C ALA A 151 10.65 -22.44 19.39
N GLY A 152 9.48 -22.81 18.87
CA GLY A 152 8.96 -22.28 17.60
C GLY A 152 8.20 -20.96 17.81
N TYR A 153 8.35 -20.05 16.86
CA TYR A 153 7.76 -18.72 16.85
C TYR A 153 7.09 -18.43 15.52
N GLN A 154 6.11 -17.53 15.56
CA GLN A 154 5.39 -17.02 14.42
C GLN A 154 5.29 -15.49 14.54
N LEU A 155 5.91 -14.77 13.61
CA LEU A 155 5.78 -13.33 13.46
C LEU A 155 4.77 -13.03 12.36
N LYS A 156 3.76 -12.21 12.68
CA LYS A 156 2.75 -11.73 11.72
C LYS A 156 2.88 -10.22 11.58
N VAL A 157 2.93 -9.74 10.35
CA VAL A 157 3.03 -8.31 10.05
C VAL A 157 1.97 -7.88 9.04
N LYS A 158 1.51 -6.64 9.17
CA LYS A 158 0.56 -6.01 8.25
C LYS A 158 0.77 -4.50 8.23
N ALA A 159 0.57 -3.89 7.07
CA ALA A 159 0.58 -2.44 6.91
C ALA A 159 -0.72 -1.98 6.23
N ARG A 160 -1.20 -0.79 6.59
CA ARG A 160 -2.35 -0.15 5.93
C ARG A 160 -2.29 1.36 6.05
N LEU A 161 -3.08 2.05 5.25
CA LEU A 161 -3.30 3.49 5.38
C LEU A 161 -4.01 3.80 6.70
N ALA A 162 -3.55 4.83 7.41
CA ALA A 162 -4.18 5.27 8.65
C ALA A 162 -5.48 6.04 8.37
N GLU A 163 -6.58 5.62 9.00
CA GLU A 163 -7.90 6.25 8.84
C GLU A 163 -7.91 7.73 9.29
N LYS A 164 -7.07 8.09 10.28
CA LYS A 164 -7.05 9.43 10.90
C LYS A 164 -6.39 10.52 10.06
N THR A 165 -5.62 10.17 9.04
CA THR A 165 -5.01 11.19 8.15
C THR A 165 -5.98 11.81 7.17
N LEU A 166 -7.24 11.38 7.16
CA LEU A 166 -8.32 12.04 6.46
C LEU A 166 -8.90 13.13 7.37
N PRO A 167 -8.61 14.43 7.16
CA PRO A 167 -9.13 15.47 8.03
C PRO A 167 -10.65 15.57 7.87
N LEU A 168 -11.39 15.53 8.98
CA LEU A 168 -12.86 15.59 9.01
C LEU A 168 -13.46 16.86 8.40
N TYR A 169 -12.67 17.91 8.18
CA TYR A 169 -13.13 19.23 7.73
C TYR A 169 -13.28 19.37 6.19
N PHE A 170 -12.97 18.33 5.41
CA PHE A 170 -13.12 18.37 3.95
C PHE A 170 -14.45 17.77 3.46
N HIS A 171 -15.58 18.37 3.84
CA HIS A 171 -16.90 17.93 3.37
C HIS A 171 -17.23 18.26 1.89
N TYR A 172 -16.28 18.74 1.06
CA TYR A 172 -16.58 19.22 -0.31
C TYR A 172 -15.53 18.94 -1.41
N VAL A 173 -14.84 17.79 -1.40
CA VAL A 173 -14.05 17.33 -2.58
C VAL A 173 -14.14 15.81 -2.78
N ILE A 174 -15.32 15.35 -3.15
CA ILE A 174 -15.66 13.93 -3.38
C ILE A 174 -15.55 13.69 -4.90
N PRO A 175 -14.38 13.21 -5.40
CA PRO A 175 -14.19 11.77 -5.58
C PRO A 175 -12.76 11.24 -5.28
N PHE A 176 -11.88 12.03 -4.66
CA PHE A 176 -10.43 11.71 -4.63
C PHE A 176 -9.98 10.74 -3.53
N TRP A 177 -10.74 10.60 -2.43
CA TRP A 177 -10.33 9.78 -1.27
C TRP A 177 -10.66 8.29 -1.39
N SER A 178 -11.64 7.88 -2.20
CA SER A 178 -11.89 6.44 -2.44
C SER A 178 -10.76 5.76 -3.22
N LEU A 179 -9.89 6.56 -3.85
CA LEU A 179 -8.67 6.11 -4.52
C LEU A 179 -7.46 6.06 -3.56
N TRP A 180 -7.63 6.50 -2.31
CA TRP A 180 -6.63 6.42 -1.26
C TRP A 180 -7.00 5.27 -0.36
N ASP A 181 -6.63 4.09 -0.81
CA ASP A 181 -6.76 2.90 0.00
C ASP A 181 -5.56 2.01 -0.28
N PHE A 182 -4.91 1.57 0.79
CA PHE A 182 -4.01 0.45 0.71
C PHE A 182 -4.08 -0.31 2.02
N GLU A 183 -4.08 -1.62 1.88
CA GLU A 183 -3.97 -2.56 2.96
C GLU A 183 -3.23 -3.77 2.41
N THR A 184 -2.23 -4.24 3.16
CA THR A 184 -1.58 -5.49 2.85
C THR A 184 -2.35 -6.64 3.48
N ASP A 185 -2.23 -7.83 2.92
CA ASP A 185 -2.54 -9.06 3.65
C ASP A 185 -1.65 -9.19 4.89
N TRP A 186 -1.98 -10.15 5.76
CA TRP A 186 -1.08 -10.57 6.83
C TRP A 186 0.05 -11.42 6.24
N TYR A 187 1.29 -10.98 6.46
CA TYR A 187 2.48 -11.75 6.11
C TYR A 187 3.00 -12.44 7.36
N THR A 188 3.40 -13.71 7.22
CA THR A 188 3.82 -14.54 8.34
C THR A 188 5.21 -15.12 8.09
N VAL A 189 6.10 -14.98 9.08
CA VAL A 189 7.39 -15.66 9.12
C VAL A 189 7.44 -16.55 10.35
N GLU A 190 7.93 -17.76 10.17
CA GLU A 190 8.11 -18.73 11.24
C GLU A 190 9.59 -18.98 11.44
N PHE A 191 10.01 -19.07 12.70
CA PHE A 191 11.40 -19.34 13.05
C PHE A 191 11.50 -20.13 14.35
N ARG A 192 12.68 -20.68 14.61
CA ARG A 192 13.04 -21.26 15.91
C ARG A 192 14.18 -20.43 16.50
N TYR A 193 14.17 -20.27 17.81
CA TYR A 193 15.22 -19.64 18.60
C TYR A 193 15.69 -20.61 19.66
#